data_AF-A0A2V8W733-F1
#
_entry.id   AF-A0A2V8W733-F1
#
_cell.length_a   1.000
_cell.length_b   1.000
_cell.length_c   1.000
_cell.angle_alpha   90.00
_cell.angle_beta   90.00
_cell.angle_gamma   90.00
#
_symmetry.space_group_name_H-M   'P 1'
#
loop_
_entity.id
_entity.type
_entity.pdbx_description
1 polymer ?
#
loop_
_entity_poly.entity_id
_entity_poly.type
_entity_poly.pdbx_seq_one_letter_code
_entity_poly.pdbx_strand_id
1 'polypeptide(L)' 'APGLAADFRFKTFNGSIYSDFPVTALPARAIQEEHHGAKVVFHADRYTGVRVNSGGPEIKVENLNGEIRILENHE' A
#
# COMPACT_ATOMS: atom_id res chain seq x y z
N ALA A 1 -5.17 -16.65 -17.74
CA ALA A 1 -6.07 -15.94 -16.79
C ALA A 1 -5.93 -14.43 -17.02
N PRO A 2 -6.94 -13.59 -16.74
CA PRO A 2 -6.70 -12.16 -16.64
C PRO A 2 -5.66 -11.94 -15.52
N GLY A 3 -4.58 -11.23 -15.83
CA GLY A 3 -3.52 -10.93 -14.85
C GLY A 3 -4.07 -10.13 -13.67
N LEU A 4 -3.36 -10.13 -12.53
CA LEU A 4 -3.73 -9.38 -11.34
C LEU A 4 -3.92 -7.89 -11.65
N ALA A 5 -5.04 -7.30 -11.26
CA ALA A 5 -5.28 -5.85 -11.38
C ALA A 5 -5.85 -5.33 -10.06
N ALA A 6 -5.07 -4.54 -9.33
CA ALA A 6 -5.42 -4.05 -8.00
C ALA A 6 -4.55 -2.85 -7.60
N ASP A 7 -5.07 -2.05 -6.68
CA ASP A 7 -4.30 -1.02 -5.98
C ASP A 7 -3.92 -1.56 -4.60
N PHE A 8 -2.63 -1.61 -4.29
CA PHE A 8 -2.14 -2.07 -3.00
C PHE A 8 -1.72 -0.90 -2.12
N ARG A 9 -1.99 -1.04 -0.82
CA ARG A 9 -1.46 -0.18 0.24
C ARG A 9 -0.69 -1.05 1.22
N PHE A 10 0.62 -0.83 1.27
CA PHE A 10 1.53 -1.58 2.13
C PHE A 10 2.01 -0.76 3.31
N LYS A 11 2.07 -1.40 4.48
CA LYS A 11 2.77 -0.88 5.64
C LYS A 11 3.60 -2.00 6.24
N THR A 12 4.91 -1.82 6.26
CA THR A 12 5.83 -2.74 6.92
C THR A 12 6.78 -1.97 7.84
N PHE A 13 7.10 -2.52 9.01
CA PHE A 13 8.06 -1.94 9.94
C PHE A 13 9.47 -2.46 9.69
N ASN A 14 9.63 -3.80 9.65
CA ASN A 14 10.92 -4.47 9.45
C ASN A 14 10.83 -5.47 8.30
N GLY A 15 10.90 -4.96 7.07
CA GLY A 15 10.89 -5.81 5.88
C GLY A 15 10.86 -5.01 4.57
N SER A 16 10.87 -5.74 3.47
CA SER A 16 10.82 -5.21 2.10
C SER A 16 9.60 -5.73 1.36
N ILE A 17 9.21 -5.03 0.30
CA ILE A 17 8.07 -5.40 -0.56
C ILE A 17 8.62 -5.78 -1.93
N TYR A 18 8.21 -6.95 -2.44
CA TYR A 18 8.60 -7.47 -3.75
C TYR A 18 7.36 -7.83 -4.56
N SER A 19 7.42 -7.66 -5.88
CA SER A 19 6.32 -7.93 -6.80
C SER A 19 6.87 -8.53 -8.09
N ASP A 20 6.27 -9.62 -8.54
CA ASP A 20 6.51 -10.21 -9.86
C ASP A 20 5.75 -9.45 -10.97
N PHE A 21 4.76 -8.63 -10.58
CA PHE A 21 4.01 -7.80 -11.51
C PHE A 21 4.65 -6.42 -11.68
N PRO A 22 4.56 -5.82 -12.88
CA PRO A 22 4.91 -4.42 -13.07
C PRO A 22 3.98 -3.52 -12.24
N VAL A 23 4.59 -2.56 -11.53
CA VAL A 23 3.87 -1.64 -10.65
C VAL A 23 4.15 -0.20 -10.98
N THR A 24 3.16 0.66 -10.72
CA THR A 24 3.31 2.12 -10.70
C THR A 24 3.09 2.62 -9.28
N ALA A 25 3.96 3.50 -8.79
CA ALA A 25 3.78 4.11 -7.47
C ALA A 25 2.53 5.00 -7.46
N LEU A 26 1.70 4.88 -6.43
CA LEU A 26 0.59 5.78 -6.19
C LEU A 26 1.06 6.98 -5.34
N PRO A 27 0.45 8.16 -5.51
CA PRO A 27 0.74 9.30 -4.65
C PRO A 27 0.55 8.95 -3.17
N ALA A 28 1.45 9.50 -2.33
CA ALA A 28 1.28 9.49 -0.89
C ALA A 28 -0.01 10.22 -0.53
N ARG A 29 -0.77 9.68 0.43
CA ARG A 29 -1.98 10.34 0.91
C ARG A 29 -1.58 11.52 1.80
N ALA A 30 -2.33 12.62 1.67
CA ALA A 30 -2.11 13.81 2.48
C ALA A 30 -2.32 13.49 3.97
N ILE A 31 -1.53 14.16 4.81
CA ILE A 31 -1.72 14.13 6.27
C ILE A 31 -3.05 14.82 6.56
N GLN A 32 -3.93 14.15 7.30
CA GLN A 32 -5.19 14.74 7.74
C GLN A 32 -4.95 15.48 9.06
N GLU A 33 -5.43 16.71 9.15
CA GLU A 33 -5.37 17.53 10.36
C GLU A 33 -6.75 17.57 11.02
N GLU A 34 -6.82 17.23 12.30
CA GLU A 34 -8.05 17.31 13.09
C GLU A 34 -7.85 18.26 14.28
N HIS A 35 -8.74 19.24 14.41
CA HIS A 35 -8.70 20.25 15.47
C HIS A 35 -9.70 19.92 16.58
N HIS A 36 -9.20 19.72 17.79
CA HIS A 36 -9.99 19.60 19.01
C HIS A 36 -9.71 20.80 19.93
N GLY A 37 -10.38 21.92 19.67
CA GLY A 37 -10.16 23.17 20.38
C GLY A 37 -8.72 23.67 20.19
N ALA A 38 -7.94 23.75 21.28
CA ALA A 38 -6.53 24.16 21.22
C ALA A 38 -5.57 23.03 20.81
N LYS A 39 -6.05 21.79 20.65
CA LYS A 39 -5.23 20.63 20.27
C LYS A 39 -5.37 20.34 18.78
N VAL A 40 -4.24 20.21 18.09
CA VAL A 40 -4.16 19.75 16.70
C VAL A 40 -3.66 18.30 16.67
N VAL A 41 -4.33 17.43 15.94
CA VAL A 41 -3.95 16.03 15.74
C VAL A 41 -3.63 15.79 14.27
N PHE A 42 -2.41 15.33 13.98
CA PHE A 42 -1.98 14.98 12.64
C PHE A 42 -2.09 13.46 12.44
N HIS A 43 -2.96 13.04 11.51
CA HIS A 43 -3.12 11.66 11.10
C HIS A 43 -2.31 11.43 9.81
N ALA A 44 -1.12 10.86 9.95
CA ALA A 44 -0.28 10.46 8.83
C ALA A 44 -0.59 9.01 8.41
N ASP A 45 -1.13 8.82 7.19
CA ASP A 45 -1.37 7.51 6.60
C ASP A 45 -0.03 6.95 6.05
N ARG A 46 0.74 6.24 6.89
CA ARG A 46 2.09 5.72 6.55
C ARG A 46 2.08 4.49 5.65
N TYR A 47 1.28 4.50 4.59
CA TYR A 47 1.24 3.42 3.61
C TYR A 47 1.97 3.79 2.33
N THR A 48 2.77 2.86 1.84
CA THR A 48 3.29 2.87 0.47
C THR A 48 2.20 2.36 -0.45
N GLY A 49 1.74 3.19 -1.39
CA GLY A 49 0.73 2.80 -2.38
C GLY A 49 1.35 2.41 -3.71
N VAL A 50 0.88 1.30 -4.31
CA VAL A 50 1.26 0.91 -5.67
C VAL A 50 0.04 0.41 -6.44
N ARG A 51 0.06 0.60 -7.76
CA ARG A 51 -0.94 0.09 -8.70
C ARG A 51 -0.33 -1.03 -9.53
N VAL A 52 -1.01 -2.17 -9.58
CA VAL A 52 -0.68 -3.28 -10.48
C VAL A 52 -1.58 -3.20 -11.71
N ASN A 53 -0.99 -3.25 -12.91
CA ASN A 53 -1.70 -3.16 -14.19
C ASN A 53 -2.67 -1.96 -14.23
N SER A 54 -3.94 -2.17 -14.57
CA SER A 54 -4.95 -1.12 -14.64
C SER A 54 -5.41 -0.60 -13.27
N GLY A 55 -4.94 -1.18 -12.17
CA GLY A 55 -5.51 -1.00 -10.85
C GLY A 55 -6.85 -1.72 -10.70
N GLY A 56 -7.56 -1.46 -9.60
CA GLY A 56 -8.81 -2.14 -9.28
C GLY A 56 -9.16 -2.03 -7.81
N PRO A 57 -9.65 -3.10 -7.16
CA PRO A 57 -9.96 -3.07 -5.74
C PRO A 57 -8.72 -2.70 -4.90
N GLU A 58 -8.94 -1.96 -3.82
CA GLU A 58 -7.86 -1.63 -2.88
C GLU A 58 -7.61 -2.81 -1.93
N ILE A 59 -6.37 -3.28 -1.88
CA ILE A 59 -5.92 -4.33 -0.96
C ILE A 59 -4.93 -3.70 0.03
N LYS A 60 -5.26 -3.74 1.31
CA LYS A 60 -4.40 -3.26 2.40
C LYS A 60 -3.68 -4.42 3.04
N VAL A 61 -2.36 -4.29 3.16
CA VAL A 61 -1.51 -5.29 3.81
C VAL A 61 -0.62 -4.59 4.84
N GLU A 62 -0.76 -5.01 6.09
CA GLU A 62 0.11 -4.58 7.17
C GLU A 62 0.95 -5.75 7.66
N ASN A 63 2.25 -5.51 7.82
CA ASN A 63 3.18 -6.48 8.35
C ASN A 63 4.09 -5.79 9.38
N LEU A 64 4.43 -6.49 10.47
CA LEU A 64 5.37 -5.96 11.46
C LEU A 64 6.82 -6.39 11.16
N ASN A 65 7.01 -7.68 10.85
CA ASN A 65 8.30 -8.27 10.53
C ASN A 65 8.19 -9.24 9.36
N GLY A 66 9.19 -9.22 8.48
CA GLY A 66 9.27 -10.09 7.32
C GLY A 66 8.88 -9.38 6.02
N GLU A 67 9.08 -10.08 4.91
CA GLU A 67 8.88 -9.53 3.57
C GLU A 67 7.43 -9.72 3.10
N ILE A 68 6.95 -8.76 2.32
CA ILE A 68 5.68 -8.88 1.59
C ILE A 68 6.02 -9.22 0.13
N ARG A 69 5.41 -10.27 -0.41
CA ARG A 69 5.64 -10.71 -1.79
C ARG A 69 4.31 -10.84 -2.54
N ILE A 70 4.22 -10.19 -3.69
CA ILE A 70 3.12 -10.35 -4.65
C ILE A 70 3.62 -11.27 -5.75
N LEU A 71 3.14 -12.51 -5.77
CA LEU A 71 3.65 -13.57 -6.64
C LEU A 71 2.67 -13.90 -7.76
N GLU A 72 3.18 -14.14 -8.96
CA GLU A 72 2.41 -14.75 -10.04
C GLU A 72 2.37 -16.27 -9.85
N ASN A 73 1.17 -16.86 -9.87
CA ASN A 73 1.04 -18.33 -9.83
C ASN A 73 1.23 -18.89 -11.24
N HIS A 74 2.18 -19.80 -11.42
CA HIS A 74 2.55 -20.40 -12.72
C HIS A 74 2.00 -21.82 -12.91
N GLU A 75 0.87 -22.15 -12.28
CA GLU A 75 0.18 -23.44 -12.47
C GLU A 75 -0.60 -23.53 -13.80
#